data_AF-A0AAE1YJA3-F1
#
_entry.id   AF-A0AAE1YJA3-F1
#
_cell.length_a   1.000
_cell.length_b   1.000
_cell.length_c   1.000
_cell.angle_alpha   90.00
_cell.angle_beta   90.00
_cell.angle_gamma   90.00
#
_symmetry.space_group_name_H-M   'P 1'
#
loop_
_entity.id
_entity.type
_entity.pdbx_description
1 polymer ?
#
loop_
_entity_poly.entity_id
_entity_poly.type
_entity_poly.pdbx_seq_one_letter_code
_entity_poly.pdbx_strand_id
1 'polypeptide(L)'
;MVLCVKVDLPLWCLFKKYNVSSIMKASNFSASTEKCWAIAVIKHDHGQSNPSLVVPSADKWIAWETEFPLIAAAKALRILRKGNQWKRIIQVAKWMLSKGQGATMATYDSLLLAFDMEGRVDEAEMLWNMILHAHNRSISKRLFSRMISLYDHHNVPNNVIEVFGDMEELGVKPDQDTVRRVARAFEVLGQEDKQRLVRLKYQSKWKYIHFNGERVRVRT
;
A
#
# COMPACT_ATOMS: atom_id res chain seq x y z
N MET A 1 -5.68 -28.16 -22.39
CA MET A 1 -4.25 -27.86 -22.24
C MET A 1 -4.09 -26.37 -21.99
N VAL A 2 -3.95 -25.95 -20.72
CA VAL A 2 -3.59 -24.56 -20.39
C VAL A 2 -2.11 -24.60 -20.02
N LEU A 3 -1.25 -24.22 -20.97
CA LEU A 3 0.15 -23.89 -20.70
C LEU A 3 0.15 -22.57 -19.93
N CYS A 4 0.07 -22.64 -18.59
CA CYS A 4 0.36 -21.49 -17.75
C CYS A 4 1.87 -21.42 -17.60
N VAL A 5 2.52 -20.64 -18.47
CA VAL A 5 3.93 -20.31 -18.37
C VAL A 5 4.13 -19.62 -17.02
N LYS A 6 4.78 -20.32 -16.07
CA LYS A 6 5.31 -19.73 -14.84
C LYS A 6 6.33 -18.66 -15.23
N VAL A 7 5.89 -17.42 -15.27
CA VAL A 7 6.80 -16.28 -15.17
C VAL A 7 6.92 -15.99 -13.68
N ASP A 8 7.72 -16.81 -13.00
CA ASP A 8 8.21 -16.50 -11.65
C ASP A 8 9.20 -15.34 -11.80
N LEU A 9 8.69 -14.11 -11.98
CA LEU A 9 9.52 -12.91 -11.91
C LEU A 9 9.62 -12.51 -10.42
N PRO A 10 10.78 -12.70 -9.77
CA PRO A 10 10.93 -12.40 -8.36
C PRO A 10 10.87 -10.87 -8.10
N LEU A 11 10.32 -10.47 -6.95
CA LEU A 11 10.02 -9.08 -6.53
C LEU A 11 11.14 -8.05 -6.77
N TRP A 12 12.41 -8.49 -6.81
CA TRP A 12 13.58 -7.64 -7.06
C TRP A 12 13.70 -7.15 -8.51
N CYS A 13 13.03 -7.79 -9.49
CA CYS A 13 13.07 -7.39 -10.89
C CYS A 13 12.41 -6.02 -11.15
N LEU A 14 11.45 -5.60 -10.32
CA LEU A 14 10.75 -4.31 -10.46
C LEU A 14 11.57 -3.11 -9.94
N PHE A 15 12.64 -3.33 -9.17
CA PHE A 15 13.38 -2.27 -8.47
C PHE A 15 14.78 -1.97 -9.04
N LYS A 16 15.17 -2.58 -10.17
CA LYS A 16 16.51 -2.46 -10.78
C LYS A 16 16.92 -1.08 -11.31
N LYS A 17 16.09 -0.03 -11.19
CA LYS A 17 16.40 1.30 -11.74
C LYS A 17 17.17 2.25 -10.80
N TYR A 18 17.76 1.76 -9.72
CA TYR A 18 18.65 2.56 -8.87
C TYR A 18 20.06 1.99 -8.88
N ASN A 19 20.94 2.63 -9.65
CA ASN A 19 22.35 2.30 -9.80
C ASN A 19 23.13 2.74 -8.55
N VAL A 20 23.51 1.81 -7.67
CA VAL A 20 24.20 2.09 -6.38
C VAL A 20 25.73 2.01 -6.50
N SER A 21 26.29 1.99 -7.71
CA SER A 21 27.68 1.61 -7.94
C SER A 21 28.76 2.68 -7.67
N SER A 22 28.45 3.85 -7.10
CA SER A 22 29.43 4.97 -7.07
C SER A 22 29.74 5.65 -5.73
N ILE A 23 29.38 5.11 -4.56
CA ILE A 23 29.74 5.78 -3.30
C ILE A 23 30.26 4.79 -2.25
N MET A 24 31.51 4.38 -2.40
CA MET A 24 32.32 3.78 -1.33
C MET A 24 33.71 4.42 -1.29
N LYS A 25 33.91 5.38 -0.38
CA LYS A 25 35.21 5.58 0.29
C LYS A 25 34.98 5.88 1.78
N ALA A 26 35.61 5.00 2.56
CA ALA A 26 36.01 4.98 3.97
C ALA A 26 35.62 6.10 4.95
N SER A 27 35.20 5.66 6.15
CA SER A 27 35.80 6.06 7.44
C SER A 27 35.27 5.18 8.58
N ASN A 28 36.20 4.54 9.31
CA ASN A 28 35.97 3.66 10.46
C ASN A 28 35.36 4.41 11.66
N PHE A 29 34.25 3.94 12.24
CA PHE A 29 33.81 4.33 13.59
C PHE A 29 32.95 3.22 14.24
N SER A 30 32.96 3.10 15.56
CA SER A 30 32.54 1.89 16.30
C SER A 30 31.02 1.69 16.46
N ALA A 31 30.59 0.43 16.40
CA ALA A 31 29.22 -0.09 16.38
C ALA A 31 28.28 0.34 17.55
N SER A 32 28.81 0.94 18.63
CA SER A 32 27.98 1.39 19.76
C SER A 32 27.42 2.80 19.57
N THR A 33 28.07 3.65 18.77
CA THR A 33 27.59 5.01 18.48
C THR A 33 26.52 5.03 17.38
N GLU A 34 26.52 4.02 16.52
CA GLU A 34 25.55 3.84 15.45
C GLU A 34 24.13 3.56 15.97
N LYS A 35 23.96 2.67 16.96
CA LYS A 35 22.65 2.38 17.59
C LYS A 35 21.92 3.64 18.08
N CYS A 36 22.67 4.59 18.65
CA CYS A 36 22.16 5.89 19.07
C CYS A 36 21.85 6.80 17.87
N TRP A 37 22.60 6.71 16.78
CA TRP A 37 22.40 7.48 15.56
C TRP A 37 21.16 7.06 14.76
N ALA A 38 20.88 5.76 14.57
CA ALA A 38 19.66 5.33 13.87
C ALA A 38 18.38 5.63 14.66
N ILE A 39 18.43 5.52 15.99
CA ILE A 39 17.36 5.99 16.87
C ILE A 39 17.24 7.53 16.83
N ALA A 40 18.35 8.27 16.70
CA ALA A 40 18.35 9.72 16.53
C ALA A 40 17.83 10.18 15.17
N VAL A 41 18.11 9.47 14.07
CA VAL A 41 17.51 9.72 12.74
C VAL A 41 15.99 9.53 12.78
N ILE A 42 15.49 8.59 13.60
CA ILE A 42 14.07 8.35 13.79
C ILE A 42 13.43 9.32 14.81
N LYS A 43 14.19 9.85 15.79
CA LYS A 43 13.68 10.73 16.85
C LYS A 43 13.90 12.23 16.62
N HIS A 44 14.87 12.65 15.80
CA HIS A 44 15.38 14.03 15.83
C HIS A 44 15.42 14.78 14.47
N ASP A 45 14.94 14.18 13.38
CA ASP A 45 15.07 14.83 12.07
C ASP A 45 13.84 15.70 11.74
N HIS A 46 13.89 16.95 12.20
CA HIS A 46 13.14 18.07 11.63
C HIS A 46 13.63 18.33 10.19
N GLY A 47 13.23 17.47 9.26
CA GLY A 47 13.07 17.84 7.84
C GLY A 47 14.31 18.11 6.99
N GLN A 48 15.50 17.58 7.26
CA GLN A 48 16.68 17.90 6.42
C GLN A 48 17.60 16.75 5.95
N SER A 49 17.24 15.47 6.08
CA SER A 49 18.03 14.39 5.42
C SER A 49 17.60 14.10 3.96
N ASN A 50 18.57 14.12 3.05
CA ASN A 50 18.42 13.82 1.62
C ASN A 50 17.83 12.41 1.41
N PRO A 51 16.72 12.25 0.65
CA PRO A 51 16.02 10.98 0.44
C PRO A 51 16.90 9.83 -0.04
N SER A 52 17.99 10.13 -0.75
CA SER A 52 18.90 9.12 -1.29
C SER A 52 19.78 8.43 -0.25
N LEU A 53 19.92 8.97 0.96
CA LEU A 53 20.90 8.49 1.95
C LEU A 53 20.34 7.47 2.95
N VAL A 54 19.01 7.36 3.09
CA VAL A 54 18.37 6.44 4.05
C VAL A 54 18.61 4.97 3.65
N VAL A 55 18.51 4.65 2.35
CA VAL A 55 18.69 3.29 1.84
C VAL A 55 20.17 2.84 1.89
N PRO A 56 21.15 3.64 1.41
CA PRO A 56 22.56 3.31 1.56
C PRO A 56 23.03 3.21 3.02
N SER A 57 22.47 4.04 3.91
CA SER A 57 22.74 3.92 5.34
C SER A 57 22.18 2.60 5.86
N ALA A 58 20.94 2.23 5.52
CA ALA A 58 20.36 0.96 5.95
C ALA A 58 21.09 -0.27 5.37
N ASP A 59 21.59 -0.21 4.13
CA ASP A 59 22.37 -1.31 3.52
C ASP A 59 23.76 -1.48 4.17
N LYS A 60 24.42 -0.38 4.60
CA LYS A 60 25.68 -0.46 5.38
C LYS A 60 25.47 -1.12 6.75
N TRP A 61 24.28 -0.96 7.33
CA TRP A 61 23.93 -1.55 8.61
C TRP A 61 23.62 -3.05 8.51
N ILE A 62 22.87 -3.48 7.48
CA ILE A 62 22.63 -4.92 7.22
C ILE A 62 23.95 -5.69 7.09
N ALA A 63 25.02 -5.07 6.57
CA ALA A 63 26.30 -5.73 6.37
C ALA A 63 26.97 -6.26 7.67
N TRP A 64 26.54 -5.78 8.85
CA TRP A 64 27.11 -6.17 10.16
C TRP A 64 26.09 -6.81 11.11
N GLU A 65 24.81 -6.95 10.71
CA GLU A 65 23.76 -7.61 11.48
C GLU A 65 23.38 -8.94 10.83
N THR A 66 23.32 -10.01 11.64
CA THR A 66 23.01 -11.37 11.17
C THR A 66 21.54 -11.54 10.73
N GLU A 67 20.65 -10.60 11.10
CA GLU A 67 19.21 -10.67 10.85
C GLU A 67 18.67 -9.34 10.30
N PHE A 68 17.71 -9.41 9.36
CA PHE A 68 17.06 -8.22 8.80
C PHE A 68 16.24 -7.48 9.88
N PRO A 69 16.35 -6.14 10.00
CA PRO A 69 15.72 -5.38 11.10
C PRO A 69 14.21 -5.16 10.88
N LEU A 70 13.45 -6.25 10.74
CA LEU A 70 12.04 -6.28 10.34
C LEU A 70 11.14 -5.51 11.32
N ILE A 71 11.35 -5.70 12.63
CA ILE A 71 10.56 -5.04 13.67
C ILE A 71 10.80 -3.52 13.65
N ALA A 72 12.05 -3.10 13.50
CA ALA A 72 12.42 -1.69 13.43
C ALA A 72 11.85 -1.03 12.16
N ALA A 73 11.97 -1.69 11.01
CA ALA A 73 11.41 -1.20 9.75
C ALA A 73 9.87 -1.10 9.80
N ALA A 74 9.18 -2.10 10.35
CA ALA A 74 7.73 -2.06 10.54
C ALA A 74 7.29 -0.92 11.50
N LYS A 75 8.07 -0.67 12.56
CA LYS A 75 7.83 0.46 13.47
C LYS A 75 8.07 1.79 12.77
N ALA A 76 9.11 1.90 11.95
CA ALA A 76 9.39 3.08 11.14
C ALA A 76 8.25 3.40 10.18
N LEU A 77 7.73 2.41 9.43
CA LEU A 77 6.56 2.60 8.55
C LEU A 77 5.36 3.19 9.31
N ARG A 78 5.10 2.72 10.54
CA ARG A 78 3.99 3.19 11.38
C ARG A 78 4.19 4.64 11.85
N ILE A 79 5.42 5.04 12.18
CA ILE A 79 5.77 6.41 12.57
C ILE A 79 5.68 7.35 11.36
N LEU A 80 6.30 6.97 10.24
CA LEU A 80 6.29 7.76 9.00
C LEU A 80 4.87 8.00 8.48
N ARG A 81 3.98 7.00 8.62
CA ARG A 81 2.56 7.12 8.28
C ARG A 81 1.83 8.14 9.13
N LYS A 82 2.13 8.25 10.43
CA LYS A 82 1.55 9.30 11.30
C LYS A 82 2.05 10.70 10.91
N GLY A 83 3.30 10.78 10.42
CA GLY A 83 3.90 12.02 9.94
C GLY A 83 3.62 12.35 8.47
N ASN A 84 2.77 11.58 7.77
CA ASN A 84 2.47 11.72 6.34
C ASN A 84 3.73 11.77 5.45
N GLN A 85 4.81 11.09 5.83
CA GLN A 85 6.07 11.09 5.09
C GLN A 85 6.04 10.03 3.99
N TRP A 86 5.14 10.19 3.01
CA TRP A 86 4.83 9.18 1.99
C TRP A 86 6.04 8.77 1.15
N LYS A 87 6.88 9.72 0.71
CA LYS A 87 8.15 9.41 0.01
C LYS A 87 9.05 8.46 0.79
N ARG A 88 9.19 8.67 2.11
CA ARG A 88 10.02 7.83 2.98
C ARG A 88 9.38 6.45 3.21
N ILE A 89 8.04 6.38 3.29
CA ILE A 89 7.32 5.10 3.34
C ILE A 89 7.59 4.28 2.09
N ILE A 90 7.55 4.90 0.91
CA ILE A 90 7.85 4.21 -0.35
C ILE A 90 9.27 3.63 -0.32
N GLN A 91 10.25 4.40 0.13
CA GLN A 91 11.64 3.94 0.22
C GLN A 91 11.80 2.74 1.15
N VAL A 92 11.32 2.86 2.40
CA VAL A 92 11.44 1.80 3.40
C VAL A 92 10.69 0.55 2.97
N ALA A 93 9.46 0.68 2.48
CA ALA A 93 8.66 -0.47 2.04
C ALA A 93 9.27 -1.16 0.80
N LYS A 94 9.73 -0.41 -0.21
CA LYS A 94 10.43 -0.99 -1.36
C LYS A 94 11.73 -1.68 -0.95
N TRP A 95 12.50 -1.09 -0.04
CA TRP A 95 13.71 -1.71 0.50
C TRP A 95 13.39 -3.04 1.19
N MET A 96 12.40 -3.07 2.10
CA MET A 96 11.94 -4.31 2.73
C MET A 96 11.57 -5.39 1.71
N LEU A 97 10.73 -5.04 0.73
CA LEU A 97 10.28 -5.97 -0.31
C LEU A 97 11.43 -6.45 -1.21
N SER A 98 12.40 -5.58 -1.52
CA SER A 98 13.56 -5.94 -2.35
C SER A 98 14.47 -7.00 -1.71
N LYS A 99 14.49 -7.07 -0.36
CA LYS A 99 15.20 -8.11 0.39
C LYS A 99 14.35 -9.36 0.61
N GLY A 100 13.13 -9.41 0.07
CA GLY A 100 12.16 -10.49 0.29
C GLY A 100 11.59 -10.51 1.71
N GLN A 101 11.73 -9.42 2.47
CA GLN A 101 11.35 -9.35 3.88
C GLN A 101 10.09 -8.50 4.07
N GLY A 102 9.28 -8.88 5.06
CA GLY A 102 8.10 -8.10 5.43
C GLY A 102 7.05 -7.95 4.33
N ALA A 103 6.97 -8.90 3.38
CA ALA A 103 5.93 -8.97 2.34
C ALA A 103 4.57 -9.35 2.96
N THR A 104 3.99 -8.43 3.71
CA THR A 104 2.71 -8.60 4.41
C THR A 104 1.64 -7.72 3.78
N MET A 105 0.37 -8.08 3.97
CA MET A 105 -0.77 -7.25 3.54
C MET A 105 -0.71 -5.82 4.11
N ALA A 106 -0.15 -5.64 5.31
CA ALA A 106 0.03 -4.32 5.92
C ALA A 106 1.12 -3.49 5.24
N THR A 107 2.19 -4.13 4.75
CA THR A 107 3.24 -3.48 3.97
C THR A 107 2.71 -3.05 2.61
N TYR A 108 1.97 -3.94 1.92
CA TYR A 108 1.30 -3.60 0.67
C TYR A 108 0.29 -2.47 0.85
N ASP A 109 -0.55 -2.51 1.88
CA ASP A 109 -1.47 -1.42 2.22
C ASP A 109 -0.72 -0.11 2.42
N SER A 110 0.38 -0.12 3.18
CA SER A 110 1.14 1.11 3.44
C SER A 110 1.78 1.67 2.18
N LEU A 111 2.28 0.81 1.30
CA LEU A 111 2.89 1.21 0.03
C LEU A 111 1.86 1.73 -0.97
N LEU A 112 0.72 1.08 -1.12
CA LEU A 112 -0.40 1.56 -1.95
C LEU A 112 -0.94 2.90 -1.47
N LEU A 113 -1.08 3.10 -0.15
CA LEU A 113 -1.44 4.42 0.39
C LEU A 113 -0.41 5.48 0.02
N ALA A 114 0.87 5.16 0.14
CA ALA A 114 1.90 6.12 -0.14
C ALA A 114 1.97 6.48 -1.64
N PHE A 115 1.69 5.53 -2.54
CA PHE A 115 1.54 5.83 -3.97
C PHE A 115 0.32 6.69 -4.27
N ASP A 116 -0.82 6.39 -3.64
CA ASP A 116 -2.04 7.21 -3.73
C ASP A 116 -1.75 8.68 -3.36
N MET A 117 -1.13 8.89 -2.20
CA MET A 117 -0.84 10.23 -1.68
C MET A 117 0.24 10.98 -2.46
N GLU A 118 1.10 10.28 -3.20
CA GLU A 118 2.14 10.87 -4.06
C GLU A 118 1.70 10.97 -5.54
N GLY A 119 0.47 10.56 -5.89
CA GLY A 119 -0.03 10.59 -7.26
C GLY A 119 0.66 9.61 -8.20
N ARG A 120 1.26 8.53 -7.68
CA ARG A 120 2.04 7.55 -8.46
C ARG A 120 1.16 6.35 -8.87
N VAL A 121 0.12 6.62 -9.66
CA VAL A 121 -0.93 5.64 -10.02
C VAL A 121 -0.35 4.44 -10.77
N ASP A 122 0.51 4.65 -11.77
CA ASP A 122 1.12 3.57 -12.56
C ASP A 122 1.90 2.57 -11.68
N GLU A 123 2.60 3.08 -10.65
CA GLU A 123 3.34 2.23 -9.73
C GLU A 123 2.44 1.47 -8.76
N ALA A 124 1.31 2.06 -8.39
CA ALA A 124 0.29 1.37 -7.62
C ALA A 124 -0.34 0.24 -8.44
N GLU A 125 -0.61 0.47 -9.73
CA GLU A 125 -1.14 -0.56 -10.64
C GLU A 125 -0.15 -1.72 -10.84
N MET A 126 1.13 -1.41 -11.08
CA MET A 126 2.17 -2.45 -11.16
C MET A 126 2.25 -3.28 -9.88
N LEU A 127 2.18 -2.63 -8.70
CA LEU A 127 2.18 -3.33 -7.42
C LEU A 127 0.91 -4.18 -7.24
N TRP A 128 -0.25 -3.66 -7.65
CA TRP A 128 -1.54 -4.36 -7.56
C TRP A 128 -1.56 -5.63 -8.39
N ASN A 129 -1.13 -5.56 -9.65
CA ASN A 129 -1.03 -6.72 -10.54
C ASN A 129 -0.10 -7.79 -9.98
N MET A 130 1.02 -7.39 -9.37
CA MET A 130 1.90 -8.31 -8.67
C MET A 130 1.19 -9.00 -7.50
N ILE A 131 0.45 -8.25 -6.67
CA ILE A 131 -0.30 -8.81 -5.53
C ILE A 131 -1.35 -9.80 -6.01
N LEU A 132 -2.08 -9.50 -7.09
CA LEU A 132 -3.05 -10.41 -7.71
C LEU A 132 -2.41 -11.72 -8.14
N HIS A 133 -1.28 -11.66 -8.83
CA HIS A 133 -0.56 -12.85 -9.28
C HIS A 133 0.01 -13.68 -8.11
N ALA A 134 0.58 -13.02 -7.09
CA ALA A 134 1.22 -13.70 -5.97
C ALA A 134 0.23 -14.23 -4.92
N HIS A 135 -0.94 -13.60 -4.78
CA HIS A 135 -1.85 -13.80 -3.64
C HIS A 135 -3.32 -13.95 -4.03
N ASN A 136 -3.61 -14.42 -5.26
CA ASN A 136 -4.93 -14.42 -5.91
C ASN A 136 -6.15 -14.74 -5.01
N ARG A 137 -6.04 -15.68 -4.04
CA ARG A 137 -7.16 -16.07 -3.15
C ARG A 137 -7.12 -15.53 -1.73
N SER A 138 -6.12 -14.72 -1.36
CA SER A 138 -5.91 -14.25 0.01
C SER A 138 -5.88 -12.73 0.15
N ILE A 139 -6.28 -12.00 -0.89
CA ILE A 139 -6.33 -10.54 -0.85
C ILE A 139 -7.45 -10.10 0.09
N SER A 140 -7.09 -9.28 1.06
CA SER A 140 -8.05 -8.76 2.02
C SER A 140 -9.01 -7.75 1.38
N LYS A 141 -10.26 -7.72 1.85
CA LYS A 141 -11.25 -6.67 1.52
C LYS A 141 -10.65 -5.26 1.58
N ARG A 142 -9.82 -5.00 2.59
CA ARG A 142 -9.17 -3.71 2.80
C ARG A 142 -8.27 -3.28 1.63
N LEU A 143 -7.58 -4.22 0.98
CA LEU A 143 -6.72 -3.92 -0.16
C LEU A 143 -7.54 -3.61 -1.42
N PHE A 144 -8.63 -4.34 -1.67
CA PHE A 144 -9.59 -3.97 -2.71
C PHE A 144 -10.15 -2.57 -2.48
N SER A 145 -10.65 -2.28 -1.27
CA SER A 145 -11.13 -0.93 -0.92
C SER A 145 -10.04 0.14 -1.10
N ARG A 146 -8.77 -0.18 -0.82
CA ARG A 146 -7.65 0.75 -1.06
C ARG A 146 -7.47 1.07 -2.53
N MET A 147 -7.41 0.06 -3.40
CA MET A 147 -7.24 0.30 -4.84
C MET A 147 -8.42 1.06 -5.44
N ILE A 148 -9.64 0.72 -5.05
CA ILE A 148 -10.84 1.46 -5.48
C ILE A 148 -10.77 2.92 -5.03
N SER A 149 -10.36 3.18 -3.78
CA SER A 149 -10.17 4.55 -3.29
C SER A 149 -9.08 5.31 -4.04
N LEU A 150 -7.98 4.64 -4.39
CA LEU A 150 -6.87 5.23 -5.14
C LEU A 150 -7.34 5.64 -6.53
N TYR A 151 -7.95 4.73 -7.30
CA TYR A 151 -8.41 5.07 -8.65
C TYR A 151 -9.51 6.13 -8.67
N ASP A 152 -10.44 6.11 -7.69
CA ASP A 152 -11.46 7.16 -7.53
C ASP A 152 -10.83 8.52 -7.21
N HIS A 153 -9.83 8.56 -6.32
CA HIS A 153 -9.11 9.79 -5.96
C HIS A 153 -8.39 10.43 -7.16
N HIS A 154 -7.84 9.60 -8.05
CA HIS A 154 -7.14 10.04 -9.27
C HIS A 154 -8.04 10.09 -10.52
N ASN A 155 -9.36 10.03 -10.36
CA ASN A 155 -10.35 10.15 -11.43
C ASN A 155 -10.16 9.14 -12.58
N VAL A 156 -9.91 7.88 -12.23
CA VAL A 156 -9.74 6.76 -13.19
C VAL A 156 -10.92 5.78 -13.05
N PRO A 157 -12.14 6.14 -13.53
CA PRO A 157 -13.36 5.40 -13.23
C PRO A 157 -13.43 4.00 -13.85
N ASN A 158 -12.75 3.76 -14.98
CA ASN A 158 -12.71 2.43 -15.60
C ASN A 158 -12.05 1.41 -14.67
N ASN A 159 -10.87 1.74 -14.12
CA ASN A 159 -10.15 0.87 -13.21
C ASN A 159 -10.88 0.67 -11.86
N VAL A 160 -11.71 1.64 -11.43
CA VAL A 160 -12.62 1.44 -10.27
C VAL A 160 -13.59 0.29 -10.54
N ILE A 161 -14.17 0.23 -11.75
CA ILE A 161 -15.13 -0.81 -12.13
C ILE A 161 -14.44 -2.17 -12.30
N GLU A 162 -13.25 -2.20 -12.89
CA GLU A 162 -12.46 -3.42 -13.04
C GLU A 162 -12.15 -4.07 -11.68
N VAL A 163 -11.56 -3.31 -10.75
CA VAL A 163 -11.23 -3.82 -9.41
C VAL A 163 -12.50 -4.21 -8.64
N PHE A 164 -13.62 -3.52 -8.86
CA PHE A 164 -14.91 -3.90 -8.29
C PHE A 164 -15.44 -5.22 -8.87
N GLY A 165 -15.27 -5.44 -10.18
CA GLY A 165 -15.60 -6.71 -10.83
C GLY A 165 -14.83 -7.88 -10.22
N ASP A 166 -13.51 -7.74 -10.07
CA ASP A 166 -12.66 -8.73 -9.40
C ASP A 166 -13.14 -9.00 -7.96
N MET A 167 -13.50 -7.93 -7.25
CA MET A 167 -14.01 -8.00 -5.88
C MET A 167 -15.32 -8.82 -5.81
N GLU A 168 -16.23 -8.64 -6.77
CA GLU A 168 -17.48 -9.42 -6.86
C GLU A 168 -17.23 -10.88 -7.28
N GLU A 169 -16.36 -11.12 -8.26
CA GLU A 169 -16.01 -12.45 -8.76
C GLU A 169 -15.40 -13.32 -7.66
N LEU A 170 -14.56 -12.72 -6.81
CA LEU A 170 -13.94 -13.38 -5.66
C LEU A 170 -14.88 -13.46 -4.44
N GLY A 171 -16.13 -13.02 -4.56
CA GLY A 171 -17.12 -13.07 -3.48
C GLY A 171 -16.83 -12.12 -2.30
N VAL A 172 -15.97 -11.11 -2.50
CA VAL A 172 -15.60 -10.16 -1.47
C VAL A 172 -16.66 -9.07 -1.38
N LYS A 173 -17.39 -8.99 -0.27
CA LYS A 173 -18.47 -8.00 -0.11
C LYS A 173 -17.91 -6.58 0.08
N PRO A 174 -18.26 -5.59 -0.79
CA PRO A 174 -17.83 -4.20 -0.63
C PRO A 174 -18.39 -3.57 0.66
N ASP A 175 -17.71 -2.55 1.16
CA ASP A 175 -18.29 -1.66 2.18
C ASP A 175 -19.06 -0.49 1.54
N GLN A 176 -19.74 0.31 2.35
CA GLN A 176 -20.57 1.40 1.86
C GLN A 176 -19.76 2.50 1.16
N ASP A 177 -18.50 2.68 1.54
CA ASP A 177 -17.61 3.69 0.97
C ASP A 177 -17.13 3.23 -0.41
N THR A 178 -16.78 1.95 -0.56
CA THR A 178 -16.54 1.29 -1.85
C THR A 178 -17.75 1.43 -2.78
N VAL A 179 -18.96 1.10 -2.30
CA VAL A 179 -20.21 1.18 -3.09
C VAL A 179 -20.45 2.60 -3.58
N ARG A 180 -20.19 3.62 -2.75
CA ARG A 180 -20.36 5.03 -3.14
C ARG A 180 -19.42 5.41 -4.27
N ARG A 181 -18.15 4.99 -4.22
CA ARG A 181 -17.14 5.26 -5.27
C ARG A 181 -17.47 4.56 -6.58
N VAL A 182 -17.84 3.27 -6.51
CA VAL A 182 -18.26 2.51 -7.69
C VAL A 182 -19.50 3.15 -8.34
N ALA A 183 -20.47 3.58 -7.54
CA ALA A 183 -21.64 4.29 -8.04
C ALA A 183 -21.26 5.63 -8.72
N ARG A 184 -20.28 6.36 -8.19
CA ARG A 184 -19.75 7.58 -8.82
C ARG A 184 -19.04 7.24 -10.15
N ALA A 185 -18.24 6.18 -10.19
CA ALA A 185 -17.56 5.75 -11.41
C ALA A 185 -18.55 5.42 -12.54
N PHE A 186 -19.64 4.70 -12.24
CA PHE A 186 -20.70 4.43 -13.22
C PHE A 186 -21.39 5.71 -13.71
N GLU A 187 -21.61 6.69 -12.82
CA GLU A 187 -22.19 8.00 -13.18
C GLU A 187 -21.29 8.78 -14.14
N VAL A 188 -19.99 8.87 -13.83
CA VAL A 188 -18.99 9.54 -14.68
C VAL A 188 -18.93 8.91 -16.08
N LEU A 189 -19.17 7.60 -16.18
CA LEU A 189 -19.18 6.86 -17.44
C LEU A 189 -20.56 6.84 -18.14
N GLY A 190 -21.58 7.53 -17.60
CA GLY A 190 -22.93 7.56 -18.17
C GLY A 190 -23.69 6.24 -18.07
N GLN A 191 -23.29 5.33 -17.17
CA GLN A 191 -23.87 4.00 -16.97
C GLN A 191 -24.88 3.99 -15.80
N GLU A 192 -25.92 4.83 -15.90
CA GLU A 192 -26.89 5.06 -14.82
C GLU A 192 -27.63 3.78 -14.37
N ASP A 193 -27.97 2.89 -15.30
CA ASP A 193 -28.62 1.61 -14.98
C ASP A 193 -27.76 0.77 -14.02
N LYS A 194 -26.45 0.67 -14.31
CA LYS A 194 -25.51 -0.06 -13.46
C LYS A 194 -25.30 0.63 -12.12
N GLN A 195 -25.24 1.97 -12.12
CA GLN A 195 -25.20 2.74 -10.88
C GLN A 195 -26.40 2.39 -9.98
N ARG A 196 -27.62 2.37 -10.55
CA ARG A 196 -28.85 2.03 -9.83
C ARG A 196 -28.80 0.61 -9.28
N LEU A 197 -28.37 -0.36 -10.10
CA LEU A 197 -28.25 -1.76 -9.71
C LEU A 197 -27.28 -1.96 -8.54
N VAL A 198 -26.10 -1.35 -8.59
CA VAL A 198 -25.11 -1.46 -7.51
C VAL A 198 -25.62 -0.83 -6.22
N ARG A 199 -26.25 0.35 -6.30
CA ARG A 199 -26.88 0.98 -5.13
C ARG A 199 -27.95 0.07 -4.54
N LEU A 200 -28.86 -0.50 -5.34
CA LEU A 200 -29.91 -1.40 -4.86
C LEU A 200 -29.36 -2.67 -4.23
N LYS A 201 -28.36 -3.30 -4.88
CA LYS A 201 -27.75 -4.55 -4.42
C LYS A 201 -27.07 -4.40 -3.05
N TYR A 202 -26.38 -3.27 -2.84
CA TYR A 202 -25.59 -3.04 -1.62
C TYR A 202 -26.18 -1.99 -0.66
N GLN A 203 -27.42 -1.56 -0.91
CA GLN A 203 -28.16 -0.72 0.00
C GLN A 203 -28.20 -1.34 1.39
N SER A 204 -27.73 -0.56 2.38
CA SER A 204 -27.87 -0.94 3.77
C SER A 204 -29.36 -0.89 4.12
N LYS A 205 -29.98 -2.06 4.32
CA LYS A 205 -31.38 -2.18 4.75
C LYS A 205 -31.63 -1.58 6.13
N TRP A 206 -30.56 -1.34 6.89
CA TRP A 206 -30.62 -0.90 8.27
C TRP A 206 -29.54 0.13 8.54
N LYS A 207 -29.88 1.17 9.30
CA LYS A 207 -28.95 2.13 9.91
C LYS A 207 -29.12 2.07 11.41
N TYR A 208 -28.02 2.25 12.14
CA TYR A 208 -28.08 2.45 13.58
C TYR A 208 -28.17 3.95 13.84
N ILE A 209 -29.20 4.37 14.55
CA ILE A 209 -29.35 5.73 15.06
C ILE A 209 -29.25 5.70 16.57
N HIS A 210 -28.73 6.78 17.15
CA HIS A 210 -28.81 6.98 18.58
C HIS A 210 -30.13 7.68 18.89
N PHE A 211 -31.02 7.03 19.63
CA PHE A 211 -32.29 7.58 20.09
C PHE A 211 -32.31 7.45 21.62
N ASN A 212 -32.46 8.57 22.34
CA ASN A 212 -32.43 8.61 23.81
C ASN A 212 -31.20 7.94 24.45
N GLY A 213 -30.03 8.09 23.85
CA GLY A 213 -28.78 7.47 24.36
C GLY A 213 -28.60 5.99 23.97
N GLU A 214 -29.62 5.32 23.43
CA GLU A 214 -29.55 3.93 22.99
C GLU A 214 -29.30 3.82 21.48
N ARG A 215 -28.58 2.77 21.06
CA ARG A 215 -28.39 2.44 19.63
C ARG A 215 -29.56 1.62 19.12
N VAL A 216 -30.43 2.26 18.35
CA VAL A 216 -31.61 1.64 17.74
C VAL A 216 -31.34 1.36 16.26
N ARG A 217 -31.67 0.14 15.80
CA ARG A 217 -31.56 -0.24 14.39
C ARG A 217 -32.84 0.12 13.64
N VAL A 218 -32.78 1.09 12.74
CA VAL A 218 -33.90 1.56 11.93
C VAL A 218 -33.74 1.10 10.49
N ARG A 219 -34.84 0.64 9.88
CA ARG A 219 -34.86 0.25 8.47
C ARG A 219 -34.71 1.51 7.61
N THR A 220 -33.74 1.51 6.70
CA THR A 220 -33.50 2.64 5.78
C THR A 220 -34.46 2.60 4.61
#